data_AF-A0A9D0DHC9-F1
#
_entry.id   AF-A0A9D0DHC9-F1
#
_cell.length_a   1.000
_cell.length_b   1.000
_cell.length_c   1.000
_cell.angle_alpha   90.00
_cell.angle_beta   90.00
_cell.angle_gamma   90.00
#
_symmetry.space_group_name_H-M   'P 1'
#
loop_
_entity.id
_entity.type
_entity.pdbx_description
1 polymer ?
#
loop_
_entity_poly.entity_id
_entity_poly.type
_entity_poly.pdbx_seq_one_letter_code
_entity_poly.pdbx_strand_id
1 'polypeptide(L)'
;MMKNMRHGTTWLQTHLTISRFPTIEEVKISECDILVNVSDLYRPEAISGVREYWFPLGEAFGFSLSSIYGALKVMYEAYKADEKVLLHCHAGQNRSRTVYECLFYLITGSHAEKPENSKLILNINDGQLPGIYKMEEFLDNCREVFQDPDNLRPLDWVRHEMHMAGSGF
;
A
#
# COMPACT_ATOMS: atom_id res chain seq x y z
N MET A 1 5.17 -23.37 3.47
CA MET A 1 4.92 -22.06 4.13
C MET A 1 6.19 -21.27 4.44
N MET A 2 7.22 -21.82 5.12
CA MET A 2 8.41 -21.04 5.53
C MET A 2 9.32 -20.50 4.39
N LYS A 3 9.39 -21.15 3.22
CA LYS A 3 10.21 -20.67 2.08
C LYS A 3 9.67 -19.37 1.46
N ASN A 4 8.35 -19.24 1.32
CA ASN A 4 7.72 -18.05 0.74
C ASN A 4 7.86 -16.83 1.65
N MET A 5 7.82 -17.04 2.98
CA MET A 5 7.97 -15.96 3.97
C MET A 5 9.37 -15.34 3.92
N ARG A 6 10.43 -16.15 3.81
CA ARG A 6 11.81 -15.65 3.69
C ARG A 6 12.02 -14.84 2.41
N HIS A 7 11.52 -15.35 1.28
CA HIS A 7 11.61 -14.63 0.00
C HIS A 7 10.85 -13.29 0.05
N GLY A 8 9.64 -13.27 0.60
CA GLY A 8 8.83 -12.06 0.74
C GLY A 8 9.50 -10.99 1.62
N THR A 9 10.04 -11.37 2.79
CA THR A 9 10.76 -10.42 3.65
C THR A 9 12.03 -9.88 2.99
N THR A 10 12.73 -10.69 2.20
CA THR A 10 13.91 -10.23 1.47
C THR A 10 13.53 -9.21 0.40
N TRP A 11 12.50 -9.48 -0.41
CA TRP A 11 12.05 -8.52 -1.42
C TRP A 11 11.62 -7.18 -0.80
N LEU A 12 10.83 -7.22 0.29
CA LEU A 12 10.42 -6.01 1.00
C LEU A 12 11.61 -5.17 1.51
N GLN A 13 12.74 -5.80 1.84
CA GLN A 13 13.94 -5.10 2.32
C GLN A 13 14.82 -4.56 1.19
N THR A 14 14.84 -5.22 0.03
CA THR A 14 15.80 -4.91 -1.03
C THR A 14 15.18 -4.20 -2.23
N HIS A 15 13.87 -4.31 -2.43
CA HIS A 15 13.16 -3.79 -3.61
C HIS A 15 12.13 -2.72 -3.27
N LEU A 16 11.76 -2.53 -1.99
CA LEU A 16 10.79 -1.53 -1.59
C LEU A 16 11.45 -0.43 -0.75
N THR A 17 11.48 0.79 -1.29
CA THR A 17 11.99 1.96 -0.59
C THR A 17 10.83 2.87 -0.20
N ILE A 18 10.80 3.31 1.06
CA ILE A 18 9.89 4.36 1.52
C ILE A 18 10.62 5.69 1.54
N SER A 19 10.04 6.73 0.95
CA SER A 19 10.63 8.07 0.94
C SER A 19 9.63 9.18 1.26
N ARG A 20 10.17 10.36 1.56
CA ARG A 20 9.42 11.63 1.43
C ARG A 20 9.12 11.91 -0.03
N PHE A 21 8.36 12.97 -0.31
CA PHE A 21 8.13 13.44 -1.68
C PHE A 21 9.48 13.66 -2.39
N PRO A 22 9.86 12.81 -3.36
CA PRO A 22 11.19 12.84 -3.93
C PRO A 22 11.28 13.92 -5.00
N THR A 23 12.46 14.45 -5.32
CA THR A 23 12.66 15.18 -6.57
C THR A 23 12.73 14.21 -7.75
N ILE A 24 12.63 14.68 -8.99
CA ILE A 24 12.79 13.83 -10.18
C ILE A 24 14.17 13.14 -10.17
N GLU A 25 15.22 13.86 -9.75
CA GLU A 25 16.57 13.33 -9.71
C GLU A 25 16.71 12.22 -8.66
N GLU A 26 16.08 12.39 -7.49
CA GLU A 26 16.05 11.34 -6.45
C GLU A 26 15.34 10.07 -6.94
N VAL A 27 14.28 10.20 -7.75
CA VAL A 27 13.62 9.04 -8.35
C VAL A 27 14.56 8.33 -9.33
N LYS A 28 15.26 9.07 -10.20
CA LYS A 28 16.23 8.49 -11.15
C LYS A 28 17.36 7.75 -10.45
N ILE A 29 17.92 8.35 -9.40
CA ILE A 29 19.01 7.76 -8.60
C ILE A 29 18.55 6.53 -7.82
N SER A 30 17.27 6.45 -7.45
CA SER A 30 16.73 5.28 -6.76
C SER A 30 16.72 4.00 -7.62
N GLU A 31 16.84 4.16 -8.95
CA GLU A 31 16.74 3.05 -9.91
C GLU A 31 15.46 2.22 -9.74
N CYS A 32 14.36 2.85 -9.32
CA CYS A 32 13.07 2.17 -9.19
C CYS A 32 12.41 1.97 -10.55
N ASP A 33 11.75 0.83 -10.74
CA ASP A 33 10.91 0.56 -11.91
C ASP A 33 9.53 1.22 -11.78
N ILE A 34 9.05 1.31 -10.53
CA ILE A 34 7.72 1.82 -10.19
C ILE A 34 7.82 2.89 -9.10
N LEU A 35 7.14 4.02 -9.33
CA LEU A 35 6.88 5.06 -8.35
C LEU A 35 5.42 4.98 -7.91
N VAL A 36 5.19 4.76 -6.62
CA VAL A 36 3.84 4.79 -6.02
C VAL A 36 3.72 6.02 -5.13
N ASN A 37 2.87 6.96 -5.56
CA ASN A 37 2.54 8.17 -4.81
C ASN A 37 1.23 7.95 -4.04
N VAL A 38 1.28 8.02 -2.71
CA VAL A 38 0.07 8.00 -1.85
C VAL A 38 -0.15 9.32 -1.11
N SER A 39 0.57 10.38 -1.53
CA SER A 39 0.29 11.75 -1.11
C SER A 39 -1.00 12.24 -1.73
N ASP A 40 -1.65 13.21 -1.09
CA ASP A 40 -2.71 14.05 -1.65
C ASP A 40 -2.16 15.15 -2.58
N LEU A 41 -0.83 15.27 -2.67
CA LEU A 41 -0.15 16.11 -3.66
C LEU A 41 0.16 15.32 -4.93
N TYR A 42 -0.38 15.80 -6.06
CA TYR A 42 -0.10 15.27 -7.38
C TYR A 42 1.20 15.82 -7.96
N ARG A 43 1.89 14.99 -8.74
CA ARG A 43 3.01 15.40 -9.58
C ARG A 43 2.62 15.26 -11.05
N PRO A 44 2.64 16.34 -11.85
CA PRO A 44 2.33 16.26 -13.28
C PRO A 44 3.50 15.80 -14.15
N GLU A 45 4.76 15.91 -13.69
CA GLU A 45 5.93 15.59 -14.48
C GLU A 45 6.22 14.09 -14.56
N ALA A 46 6.03 13.51 -15.76
CA ALA A 46 6.41 12.14 -16.03
C ALA A 46 7.93 11.93 -15.94
N ILE A 47 8.33 10.79 -15.38
CA ILE A 47 9.74 10.39 -15.22
C ILE A 47 10.02 9.27 -16.22
N SER A 48 10.83 9.58 -17.24
CA SER A 48 11.17 8.61 -18.29
C SER A 48 11.74 7.32 -17.71
N GLY A 49 11.20 6.18 -18.13
CA GLY A 49 11.64 4.85 -17.69
C GLY A 49 11.03 4.38 -16.38
N VAL A 50 10.19 5.18 -15.70
CA VAL A 50 9.53 4.82 -14.45
C VAL A 50 8.02 4.80 -14.64
N ARG A 51 7.35 3.72 -14.21
CA ARG A 51 5.88 3.67 -14.19
C ARG A 51 5.38 4.35 -12.92
N GLU A 52 4.56 5.38 -13.07
CA GLU A 52 4.02 6.15 -11.95
C GLU A 52 2.54 5.84 -11.71
N TYR A 53 2.19 5.62 -10.45
CA TYR A 53 0.81 5.41 -10.01
C TYR A 53 0.50 6.32 -8.83
N TRP A 54 -0.67 6.96 -8.87
CA TRP A 54 -1.13 7.88 -7.84
C TRP A 54 -2.41 7.39 -7.18
N PHE A 55 -2.34 7.12 -5.87
CA PHE A 55 -3.45 6.65 -5.04
C PHE A 55 -3.55 7.52 -3.80
N PRO A 56 -4.13 8.73 -3.89
CA PRO A 56 -4.07 9.72 -2.83
C PRO A 56 -4.75 9.22 -1.55
N LEU A 57 -4.07 9.41 -0.43
CA LEU A 57 -4.61 9.27 0.92
C LEU A 57 -4.67 10.64 1.57
N GLY A 58 -5.85 11.05 2.04
CA GLY A 58 -6.04 12.35 2.67
C GLY A 58 -5.28 12.45 4.00
N GLU A 59 -4.73 13.61 4.32
CA GLU A 59 -4.07 13.82 5.61
C GLU A 59 -5.04 14.03 6.78
N ALA A 60 -6.26 14.52 6.50
CA ALA A 60 -7.21 14.97 7.52
C ALA A 60 -8.56 14.22 7.54
N PHE A 61 -8.90 13.48 6.49
CA PHE A 61 -10.27 12.99 6.25
C PHE A 61 -10.35 11.48 5.96
N GLY A 62 -9.70 10.67 6.80
CA GLY A 62 -9.70 9.22 6.66
C GLY A 62 -8.86 8.75 5.48
N PHE A 63 -8.38 7.52 5.58
CA PHE A 63 -7.64 6.88 4.49
C PHE A 63 -8.60 6.05 3.66
N SER A 64 -8.69 6.37 2.38
CA SER A 64 -9.52 5.62 1.45
C SER A 64 -8.99 4.19 1.28
N LEU A 65 -9.83 3.20 1.63
CA LEU A 65 -9.53 1.79 1.40
C LEU A 65 -9.34 1.47 -0.08
N SER A 66 -10.00 2.20 -0.99
CA SER A 66 -9.83 2.00 -2.43
C SER A 66 -8.46 2.50 -2.93
N SER A 67 -7.96 3.60 -2.37
CA SER A 67 -6.59 4.06 -2.63
C SER A 67 -5.57 3.08 -2.07
N ILE A 68 -5.78 2.55 -0.86
CA ILE A 68 -4.93 1.50 -0.30
C ILE A 68 -4.95 0.26 -1.19
N TYR A 69 -6.13 -0.22 -1.59
CA TYR A 69 -6.29 -1.36 -2.49
C TYR A 69 -5.51 -1.18 -3.80
N GLY A 70 -5.65 -0.03 -4.46
CA GLY A 70 -4.96 0.28 -5.71
C GLY A 70 -3.44 0.26 -5.54
N ALA A 71 -2.93 0.90 -4.48
CA ALA A 71 -1.50 0.89 -4.17
C ALA A 71 -0.99 -0.54 -3.88
N LEU A 72 -1.72 -1.30 -3.07
CA LEU A 72 -1.37 -2.69 -2.74
C LEU A 72 -1.36 -3.57 -3.98
N LYS A 73 -2.34 -3.43 -4.88
CA LYS A 73 -2.40 -4.22 -6.13
C LYS A 73 -1.16 -3.98 -6.99
N VAL A 74 -0.80 -2.72 -7.23
CA VAL A 74 0.38 -2.36 -8.02
C VAL A 74 1.66 -2.92 -7.38
N MET A 75 1.84 -2.70 -6.07
CA MET A 75 3.05 -3.18 -5.39
C MET A 75 3.11 -4.70 -5.27
N TYR A 76 1.96 -5.39 -5.18
CA TYR A 76 1.92 -6.85 -5.15
C TYR A 76 2.26 -7.47 -6.50
N GLU A 77 1.84 -6.86 -7.62
CA GLU A 77 2.30 -7.29 -8.94
C GLU A 77 3.80 -6.98 -9.14
N ALA A 78 4.30 -5.85 -8.63
CA ALA A 78 5.73 -5.55 -8.62
C ALA A 78 6.52 -6.61 -7.84
N TYR A 79 6.01 -7.04 -6.68
CA TYR A 79 6.58 -8.15 -5.91
C TYR A 79 6.65 -9.45 -6.73
N LYS A 80 5.58 -9.80 -7.44
CA LYS A 80 5.55 -11.01 -8.29
C LYS A 80 6.50 -10.91 -9.49
N ALA A 81 6.75 -9.71 -9.98
CA ALA A 81 7.63 -9.42 -11.10
C ALA A 81 9.09 -9.14 -10.68
N ASP A 82 9.40 -9.17 -9.38
CA ASP A 82 10.72 -8.82 -8.81
C ASP A 82 11.18 -7.38 -9.16
N GLU A 83 10.23 -6.44 -9.24
CA GLU A 83 10.46 -5.05 -9.62
C GLU A 83 10.76 -4.17 -8.40
N LYS A 84 11.55 -3.10 -8.58
CA LYS A 84 11.86 -2.12 -7.52
C LYS A 84 10.79 -1.04 -7.43
N VAL A 85 10.31 -0.79 -6.22
CA VAL A 85 9.26 0.19 -5.90
C VAL A 85 9.81 1.29 -5.02
N LEU A 86 9.57 2.55 -5.43
CA LEU A 86 9.66 3.72 -4.56
C LEU A 86 8.26 4.13 -4.13
N LEU A 87 7.94 3.91 -2.85
CA LEU A 87 6.66 4.30 -2.25
C LEU A 87 6.84 5.59 -1.46
N HIS A 88 6.05 6.62 -1.76
CA HIS A 88 6.17 7.90 -1.05
C HIS A 88 4.83 8.54 -0.70
N CYS A 89 4.87 9.41 0.31
CA CYS A 89 3.83 10.40 0.56
C CYS A 89 4.48 11.79 0.66
N HIS A 90 3.97 12.70 1.49
CA HIS A 90 4.64 13.99 1.74
C HIS A 90 5.94 13.79 2.54
N ALA A 91 5.85 13.34 3.79
CA ALA A 91 7.00 13.18 4.68
C ALA A 91 7.62 11.77 4.67
N GLY A 92 6.93 10.78 4.10
CA GLY A 92 7.37 9.38 4.10
C GLY A 92 7.14 8.63 5.42
N GLN A 93 6.42 9.23 6.38
CA GLN A 93 6.35 8.73 7.77
C GLN A 93 5.00 8.15 8.19
N ASN A 94 3.89 8.56 7.56
CA ASN A 94 2.55 8.14 7.97
C ASN A 94 1.83 7.29 6.90
N ARG A 95 1.33 7.93 5.84
CA ARG A 95 0.56 7.29 4.76
C ARG A 95 1.34 6.18 4.03
N SER A 96 2.55 6.48 3.55
CA SER A 96 3.41 5.49 2.89
C SER A 96 3.80 4.35 3.83
N ARG A 97 4.08 4.64 5.11
CA ARG A 97 4.41 3.61 6.10
C ARG A 97 3.20 2.71 6.40
N THR A 98 2.01 3.27 6.46
CA THR A 98 0.75 2.50 6.63
C THR A 98 0.52 1.57 5.44
N VAL A 99 0.68 2.07 4.22
CA VAL A 99 0.56 1.27 2.99
C VAL A 99 1.64 0.17 2.93
N TYR A 100 2.87 0.45 3.36
CA TYR A 100 3.92 -0.55 3.52
C TYR A 100 3.51 -1.63 4.53
N GLU A 101 3.00 -1.27 5.71
CA GLU A 101 2.60 -2.24 6.74
C GLU A 101 1.46 -3.15 6.24
N CYS A 102 0.51 -2.60 5.49
CA CYS A 102 -0.52 -3.37 4.79
C CYS A 102 0.09 -4.37 3.77
N LEU A 103 1.06 -3.95 2.95
CA LEU A 103 1.73 -4.84 1.99
C LEU A 103 2.56 -5.92 2.69
N PHE A 104 3.24 -5.57 3.78
CA PHE A 104 3.99 -6.52 4.59
C PHE A 104 3.07 -7.62 5.10
N TYR A 105 1.89 -7.26 5.62
CA TYR A 105 0.89 -8.23 6.03
C TYR A 105 0.41 -9.08 4.86
N LEU A 106 0.10 -8.49 3.70
CA LEU A 106 -0.28 -9.24 2.49
C LEU A 106 0.74 -10.32 2.11
N ILE A 107 2.03 -10.01 2.17
CA ILE A 107 3.10 -10.92 1.76
C ILE A 107 3.41 -11.97 2.83
N THR A 108 3.36 -11.60 4.11
CA THR A 108 3.88 -12.45 5.20
C THR A 108 2.81 -13.13 6.05
N GLY A 109 1.60 -12.59 6.09
CA GLY A 109 0.55 -12.99 7.03
C GLY A 109 0.72 -12.46 8.45
N SER A 110 1.66 -11.53 8.67
CA SER A 110 2.00 -10.98 9.99
C SER A 110 2.15 -9.47 9.94
N HIS A 111 1.99 -8.79 11.09
CA HIS A 111 2.26 -7.36 11.20
C HIS A 111 3.76 -7.06 11.19
N ALA A 112 4.16 -5.99 10.50
CA ALA A 112 5.56 -5.60 10.36
C ALA A 112 6.18 -5.09 11.66
N GLU A 113 5.37 -4.42 12.47
CA GLU A 113 5.78 -3.72 13.68
C GLU A 113 4.94 -4.18 14.87
N LYS A 114 5.47 -3.96 16.07
CA LYS A 114 4.65 -4.05 17.28
C LYS A 114 3.59 -2.93 17.29
N PRO A 115 2.44 -3.14 17.95
CA PRO A 115 1.35 -2.16 17.94
C PRO A 115 1.75 -0.73 18.31
N GLU A 116 2.68 -0.56 19.27
CA GLU A 116 3.16 0.74 19.74
C GLU A 116 3.97 1.54 18.69
N ASN A 117 4.51 0.87 17.67
CA ASN A 117 5.33 1.49 16.61
C ASN A 117 4.63 1.48 15.25
N SER A 118 3.52 0.75 15.11
CA SER A 118 2.81 0.57 13.85
C SER A 118 2.05 1.83 13.45
N LYS A 119 2.30 2.31 12.22
CA LYS A 119 1.51 3.41 11.64
C LYS A 119 0.13 2.97 11.21
N LEU A 120 -0.05 1.69 10.84
CA LEU A 120 -1.37 1.12 10.63
C LEU A 120 -2.20 1.21 11.91
N ILE A 121 -1.71 0.68 13.04
CA ILE A 121 -2.43 0.72 14.32
C ILE A 121 -2.70 2.14 14.79
N LEU A 122 -1.73 3.06 14.62
CA LEU A 122 -1.95 4.47 14.95
C LEU A 122 -3.10 5.07 14.14
N ASN A 123 -3.11 4.91 12.82
CA ASN A 123 -4.18 5.46 11.97
C ASN A 123 -5.54 4.78 12.22
N ILE A 124 -5.56 3.53 12.68
CA ILE A 124 -6.79 2.88 13.16
C ILE A 124 -7.30 3.56 14.44
N ASN A 125 -6.43 3.78 15.41
CA ASN A 125 -6.79 4.42 16.68
C ASN A 125 -7.23 5.88 16.50
N ASP A 126 -6.65 6.59 15.53
CA ASP A 126 -7.01 7.95 15.16
C ASP A 126 -8.30 8.03 14.31
N GLY A 127 -8.97 6.90 14.07
CA GLY A 127 -10.21 6.82 13.31
C GLY A 127 -10.03 7.07 11.81
N GLN A 128 -8.80 7.04 11.29
CA GLN A 128 -8.50 7.20 9.87
C GLN A 128 -8.76 5.91 9.09
N LEU A 129 -8.71 4.77 9.75
CA LEU A 129 -8.93 3.44 9.18
C LEU A 129 -9.92 2.62 10.02
N PRO A 130 -10.57 1.60 9.43
CA PRO A 130 -11.37 0.63 10.18
C PRO A 130 -10.58 -0.06 11.29
N GLY A 131 -11.27 -0.60 12.30
CA GLY A 131 -10.66 -1.41 13.36
C GLY A 131 -9.81 -2.57 12.82
N ILE A 132 -8.82 -3.01 13.62
CA ILE A 132 -7.80 -3.99 13.18
C ILE A 132 -8.37 -5.25 12.54
N TYR A 133 -9.44 -5.83 13.10
CA TYR A 133 -10.06 -7.03 12.53
C TYR A 133 -10.65 -6.79 11.12
N LYS A 134 -11.26 -5.63 10.89
CA LYS A 134 -11.77 -5.26 9.55
C LYS A 134 -10.63 -4.99 8.58
N MET A 135 -9.54 -4.40 9.06
CA MET A 135 -8.34 -4.21 8.24
C MET A 135 -7.68 -5.54 7.87
N GLU A 136 -7.57 -6.48 8.80
CA GLU A 136 -7.06 -7.83 8.50
C GLU A 136 -7.96 -8.56 7.51
N GLU A 137 -9.28 -8.51 7.69
CA GLU A 137 -10.26 -9.06 6.73
C GLU A 137 -10.11 -8.42 5.34
N PHE A 138 -10.00 -7.08 5.28
CA PHE A 138 -9.71 -6.34 4.04
C PHE A 138 -8.44 -6.86 3.36
N LEU A 139 -7.35 -7.06 4.12
CA LEU A 139 -6.07 -7.52 3.58
C LEU A 139 -6.10 -8.98 3.16
N ASP A 140 -6.72 -9.88 3.92
CA ASP A 140 -6.85 -11.28 3.55
C ASP A 140 -7.64 -11.44 2.25
N ASN A 141 -8.75 -10.70 2.11
CA ASN A 141 -9.51 -10.65 0.87
C ASN A 141 -8.69 -10.12 -0.31
N CYS A 142 -7.89 -9.06 -0.11
CA CYS A 142 -6.97 -8.57 -1.13
C CYS A 142 -5.97 -9.66 -1.54
N ARG A 143 -5.39 -10.38 -0.57
CA ARG A 143 -4.44 -11.47 -0.82
C ARG A 143 -5.07 -12.55 -1.72
N GLU A 144 -6.30 -12.95 -1.43
CA GLU A 144 -7.02 -13.94 -2.24
C GLU A 144 -7.21 -13.46 -3.69
N VAL A 145 -7.73 -12.24 -3.89
CA VAL A 145 -7.95 -11.68 -5.24
C VAL A 145 -6.64 -11.51 -6.00
N PHE A 146 -5.56 -11.14 -5.33
CA PHE A 146 -4.29 -10.88 -6.00
C PHE A 146 -3.57 -12.17 -6.42
N GLN A 147 -3.79 -13.25 -5.68
CA GLN A 147 -3.28 -14.58 -6.01
C GLN A 147 -4.09 -15.28 -7.09
N ASP A 148 -5.41 -15.09 -7.06
CA ASP A 148 -6.36 -15.67 -8.02
C ASP A 148 -7.37 -14.61 -8.48
N PRO A 149 -7.05 -13.84 -9.54
CA PRO A 149 -7.93 -12.79 -10.05
C PRO A 149 -9.28 -13.31 -10.58
N ASP A 150 -9.36 -14.59 -10.92
CA ASP A 150 -10.59 -15.23 -11.42
C ASP A 150 -11.53 -15.63 -10.27
N ASN A 151 -11.02 -15.65 -9.03
CA ASN A 151 -11.83 -15.82 -7.83
C ASN A 151 -12.51 -14.49 -7.47
N LEU A 152 -13.68 -14.24 -8.07
CA LEU A 152 -14.45 -13.00 -7.88
C LEU A 152 -15.17 -12.90 -6.53
N ARG A 153 -15.13 -13.94 -5.68
CA ARG A 153 -15.80 -13.96 -4.37
C ARG A 153 -15.43 -12.76 -3.47
N PRO A 154 -14.18 -12.27 -3.47
CA PRO A 154 -13.81 -11.09 -2.70
C PRO A 154 -13.95 -9.76 -3.48
N LEU A 155 -14.73 -9.68 -4.57
CA LEU A 155 -15.02 -8.38 -5.22
C LEU A 155 -16.35 -7.77 -4.80
N ASP A 156 -17.28 -8.59 -4.29
CA ASP A 156 -18.60 -8.12 -3.85
C ASP A 156 -18.53 -7.25 -2.58
N TRP A 157 -17.59 -7.53 -1.66
CA TRP A 157 -17.38 -6.73 -0.46
C TRP A 157 -16.65 -5.40 -0.75
N VAL A 158 -15.67 -5.39 -1.67
CA VAL A 158 -14.98 -4.14 -2.09
C VAL A 158 -16.01 -3.15 -2.64
N ARG A 159 -16.94 -3.64 -3.47
CA ARG A 159 -18.06 -2.83 -3.99
C ARG A 159 -18.99 -2.33 -2.87
N HIS A 160 -19.28 -3.16 -1.88
CA HIS A 160 -20.17 -2.79 -0.77
C HIS A 160 -19.53 -1.76 0.18
N GLU A 161 -18.27 -1.97 0.60
CA GLU A 161 -17.54 -1.03 1.47
C GLU A 161 -17.20 0.28 0.76
N MET A 162 -16.86 0.26 -0.54
CA MET A 162 -16.67 1.48 -1.34
C MET A 162 -17.97 2.29 -1.50
N HIS A 163 -19.14 1.65 -1.47
CA HIS A 163 -20.43 2.34 -1.46
C HIS A 163 -20.81 2.90 -0.06
N MET A 164 -20.45 2.21 1.02
CA MET A 164 -20.75 2.65 2.40
C MET A 164 -19.83 3.78 2.89
N ALA A 165 -18.58 3.85 2.41
CA ALA A 165 -17.66 4.96 2.69
C ALA A 165 -18.06 6.28 1.98
N GLY A 166 -18.96 6.22 0.99
CA GLY A 166 -19.49 7.39 0.27
C GLY A 166 -20.83 7.90 0.80
N SER A 167 -21.46 7.24 1.77
CA SER A 167 -22.79 7.58 2.30
C SER A 167 -22.77 8.32 3.65
N GLY A 168 -21.61 8.85 4.05
CA GLY A 168 -21.42 9.62 5.28
C GLY A 168 -21.10 11.09 5.02
N PHE A 169 -22.00 11.80 4.34
CA PHE A 169 -22.12 13.27 4.38
C PHE A 169 -23.60 13.63 4.42
#